data_AF-A0A8J2RP87-F1
#
_entry.id   AF-A0A8J2RP87-F1
#
_cell.length_a   1.000
_cell.length_b   1.000
_cell.length_c   1.000
_cell.angle_alpha   90.00
_cell.angle_beta   90.00
_cell.angle_gamma   90.00
#
_symmetry.space_group_name_H-M   'P 1'
#
loop_
_entity.id
_entity.type
_entity.pdbx_description
1 polymer ?
#
loop_
_entity_poly.entity_id
_entity_poly.type
_entity_poly.pdbx_seq_one_letter_code
_entity_poly.pdbx_strand_id
1 'polypeptide(L)'
;MAVSVFKAALLSRFNFPSTEYFHRVNMNNLTLLAVFALGVMFTCFVSILTLYIQKEIGLHETERITEDLIASRRKILEKSRKFVLVPEESHLSVGSDTELSVDPAVYVSTNADTPEKKKSKDANVLEALGALHAAIEMHKSGKHSKALKLFSHALALNPEHPDILNHYGEFLEETERNLLDADYHYSRALTFSPNHMRALENHQRTSPIVDELDNNLLKRIDQKRDDLLNTPDSSSGLRRIKKEAYFQYIYHTLGIEGNTMSLAQTRTIVETRMAVGGKSIMEHNEVLGLDAALKYINSTLVHRIGAITFEDILEIHRRVLGFVDLFEGGRLRSTQVFVGNHIPPGPSEVQLLMKDFVRWLNSAESLSQHPIRFAALAHYKLVYIHPFSDGNGRTSRLLMNLILMQSGYPPVIIRKQDRAKYYDYLQQANEGDVRPFIRFIAHCAEQTLDVYLWATTEHRTSLAELAQEGQEDDGKTIIVDQQNCCVGG
;
A
#
# COMPACT_ATOMS: atom_id res chain seq x y z
N MET A 1 -63.63 22.93 -3.83
CA MET A 1 -62.80 21.94 -4.57
C MET A 1 -61.30 22.11 -4.34
N ALA A 2 -60.68 23.29 -4.51
CA ALA A 2 -59.24 23.45 -4.30
C ALA A 2 -58.77 23.18 -2.85
N VAL A 3 -59.55 23.63 -1.85
CA VAL A 3 -59.26 23.43 -0.42
C VAL A 3 -59.33 21.95 -0.01
N SER A 4 -60.28 21.19 -0.56
CA SER A 4 -60.45 19.76 -0.29
C SER A 4 -59.34 18.92 -0.93
N VAL A 5 -58.88 19.28 -2.13
CA VAL A 5 -57.73 18.63 -2.79
C VAL A 5 -56.42 18.91 -2.04
N PHE A 6 -56.25 20.13 -1.52
CA PHE A 6 -55.07 20.52 -0.75
C PHE A 6 -54.98 19.79 0.61
N LYS A 7 -56.13 19.63 1.30
CA LYS A 7 -56.20 18.89 2.57
C LYS A 7 -55.80 17.42 2.40
N ALA A 8 -56.17 16.80 1.28
CA ALA A 8 -55.79 15.42 0.94
C ALA A 8 -54.29 15.27 0.62
N ALA A 9 -53.71 16.23 -0.11
CA ALA A 9 -52.29 16.20 -0.49
C ALA A 9 -51.33 16.42 0.70
N LEU A 10 -51.73 17.19 1.71
CA LEU A 10 -50.95 17.40 2.94
C LEU A 10 -50.94 16.16 3.83
N LEU A 11 -52.08 15.47 3.94
CA LEU A 11 -52.22 14.24 4.72
C LEU A 11 -51.49 13.05 4.09
N SER A 12 -51.33 13.02 2.75
CA SER A 12 -50.64 11.91 2.07
C SER A 12 -49.12 12.03 2.05
N ARG A 13 -48.56 13.23 2.25
CA ARG A 13 -47.12 13.51 2.07
C ARG A 13 -46.34 13.60 3.37
N PHE A 14 -47.02 13.89 4.48
CA PHE A 14 -46.47 13.89 5.81
C PHE A 14 -47.30 12.92 6.64
N ASN A 15 -46.76 11.73 6.93
CA ASN A 15 -47.41 10.69 7.74
C ASN A 15 -47.65 11.20 9.18
N PHE A 16 -48.67 12.02 9.38
CA PHE A 16 -49.04 12.54 10.70
C PHE A 16 -49.86 11.48 11.44
N PRO A 17 -49.46 11.06 12.65
CA PRO A 17 -50.25 10.15 13.45
C PRO A 17 -51.40 10.94 14.07
N SER A 18 -52.62 10.47 13.82
CA SER A 18 -53.92 10.97 14.32
C SER A 18 -54.52 12.21 13.61
N THR A 19 -55.75 12.03 13.13
CA THR A 19 -56.62 12.97 12.40
C THR A 19 -57.23 14.07 13.28
N GLU A 20 -56.84 14.20 14.55
CA GLU A 20 -57.50 15.08 15.53
C GLU A 20 -57.01 16.53 15.53
N TYR A 21 -55.81 16.83 15.01
CA TYR A 21 -55.23 18.19 15.14
C TYR A 21 -55.81 19.23 14.17
N PHE A 22 -56.37 18.81 13.03
CA PHE A 22 -56.82 19.74 11.98
C PHE A 22 -58.27 20.23 12.15
N HIS A 23 -59.01 19.75 13.15
CA HIS A 23 -60.40 20.17 13.36
C HIS A 23 -60.56 21.42 14.24
N ARG A 24 -59.49 21.93 14.86
CA ARG A 24 -59.55 23.10 15.77
C ARG A 24 -59.14 24.45 15.18
N VAL A 25 -58.57 24.49 13.98
CA VAL A 25 -58.07 25.77 13.41
C VAL A 25 -58.99 26.22 12.28
N ASN A 26 -59.92 27.13 12.59
CA ASN A 26 -60.76 27.79 11.60
C ASN A 26 -59.95 28.91 10.92
N MET A 27 -59.03 28.52 10.03
CA MET A 27 -58.26 29.48 9.23
C MET A 27 -59.15 30.04 8.11
N ASN A 28 -59.27 31.36 8.05
CA ASN A 28 -59.95 32.02 6.93
C ASN A 28 -59.20 31.70 5.60
N ASN A 29 -59.93 31.60 4.49
CA ASN A 29 -59.35 31.26 3.18
C ASN A 29 -58.18 32.18 2.76
N LEU A 30 -58.18 33.43 3.23
CA LEU A 30 -57.12 34.41 2.96
C LEU A 30 -55.79 34.04 3.67
N THR A 31 -55.85 33.57 4.91
CA THR A 31 -54.66 33.12 5.66
C THR A 31 -54.06 31.86 5.07
N LEU A 32 -54.89 30.95 4.54
CA LEU A 32 -54.41 29.74 3.86
C LEU A 32 -53.67 30.08 2.56
N LEU A 33 -54.19 31.05 1.80
CA LEU A 33 -53.58 31.53 0.55
C LEU A 33 -52.23 32.24 0.81
N ALA A 34 -52.14 33.02 1.89
CA ALA A 34 -50.92 33.70 2.29
C ALA A 34 -49.81 32.72 2.68
N VAL A 35 -50.14 31.69 3.48
CA VAL A 35 -49.18 30.63 3.86
C VAL A 35 -48.72 29.84 2.64
N PHE A 36 -49.61 29.58 1.68
CA PHE A 36 -49.26 28.92 0.42
C PHE A 36 -48.29 29.78 -0.42
N ALA A 37 -48.58 31.07 -0.59
CA ALA A 37 -47.71 31.98 -1.33
C ALA A 37 -46.32 32.09 -0.70
N LEU A 38 -46.24 32.19 0.64
CA LEU A 38 -44.98 32.19 1.38
C LEU A 38 -44.20 30.87 1.23
N GLY A 39 -44.90 29.73 1.26
CA GLY A 39 -44.29 28.42 1.04
C GLY A 39 -43.71 28.25 -0.36
N VAL A 40 -44.45 28.67 -1.39
CA VAL A 40 -43.96 28.63 -2.79
C VAL A 40 -42.75 29.55 -2.97
N MET A 41 -42.81 30.77 -2.44
CA MET A 41 -41.69 31.71 -2.48
C MET A 41 -40.45 31.17 -1.77
N PHE A 42 -40.61 30.49 -0.63
CA PHE A 42 -39.52 29.84 0.08
C PHE A 42 -38.89 28.69 -0.73
N THR A 43 -39.71 27.84 -1.37
CA THR A 43 -39.19 26.76 -2.22
C THR A 43 -38.43 27.30 -3.43
N CYS A 44 -38.94 28.35 -4.09
CA CYS A 44 -38.23 29.00 -5.19
C CYS A 44 -36.93 29.64 -4.72
N PHE A 45 -36.92 30.29 -3.54
CA PHE A 45 -35.72 30.88 -2.96
C PHE A 45 -34.66 29.83 -2.65
N VAL A 46 -35.05 28.70 -2.05
CA VAL A 46 -34.13 27.58 -1.78
C VAL A 46 -33.58 27.01 -3.10
N SER A 47 -34.40 26.81 -4.13
CA SER A 47 -33.92 26.32 -5.43
C SER A 47 -32.95 27.31 -6.11
N ILE A 48 -33.23 28.61 -6.05
CA ILE A 48 -32.34 29.65 -6.61
C ILE A 48 -31.04 29.73 -5.80
N LEU A 49 -31.11 29.61 -4.47
CA LEU A 49 -29.94 29.59 -3.60
C LEU A 49 -29.08 28.34 -3.85
N THR A 50 -29.69 27.17 -4.06
CA THR A 50 -28.96 25.94 -4.43
C THR A 50 -28.27 26.09 -5.78
N LEU A 51 -28.93 26.69 -6.79
CA LEU A 51 -28.33 26.97 -8.09
C LEU A 51 -27.21 28.01 -8.00
N TYR A 52 -27.36 29.02 -7.14
CA TYR A 52 -26.35 30.04 -6.89
C TYR A 52 -25.13 29.44 -6.19
N ILE A 53 -25.34 28.61 -5.15
CA ILE A 53 -24.28 27.88 -4.45
C ILE A 53 -23.57 26.90 -5.38
N GLN A 54 -24.31 26.17 -6.25
CA GLN A 54 -23.70 25.31 -7.27
C GLN A 54 -22.82 26.09 -8.26
N LYS A 55 -23.20 27.33 -8.57
CA LYS A 55 -22.44 28.22 -9.47
C LYS A 55 -21.24 28.88 -8.78
N GLU A 56 -21.34 29.22 -7.50
CA GLU A 56 -20.26 29.84 -6.72
C GLU A 56 -19.22 28.84 -6.20
N ILE A 57 -19.59 27.58 -5.94
CA ILE A 57 -18.69 26.53 -5.40
C ILE A 57 -17.83 25.85 -6.50
N GLY A 58 -17.94 26.23 -7.78
CA GLY A 58 -16.97 25.78 -8.79
C GLY A 58 -17.00 24.27 -9.09
N LEU A 59 -18.17 23.63 -9.02
CA LEU A 59 -18.35 22.20 -9.34
C LEU A 59 -17.93 21.83 -10.77
N HIS A 60 -17.89 22.79 -11.70
CA HIS A 60 -17.39 22.57 -13.06
C HIS A 60 -15.89 22.26 -13.12
N GLU A 61 -15.10 22.75 -12.16
CA GLU A 61 -13.68 22.47 -12.09
C GLU A 61 -13.44 21.08 -11.51
N THR A 62 -14.22 20.66 -10.51
CA THR A 62 -14.19 19.29 -9.98
C THR A 62 -14.66 18.26 -11.00
N GLU A 63 -15.71 18.54 -11.79
CA GLU A 63 -16.20 17.63 -12.83
C GLU A 63 -15.18 17.46 -13.96
N ARG A 64 -14.56 18.55 -14.44
CA ARG A 64 -13.49 18.48 -15.45
C ARG A 64 -12.25 17.77 -14.93
N ILE A 65 -11.83 18.04 -13.69
CA ILE A 65 -10.72 17.32 -13.05
C ILE A 65 -11.05 15.84 -12.94
N THR A 66 -12.28 15.46 -12.58
CA THR A 66 -12.68 14.04 -12.56
C THR A 66 -12.72 13.42 -13.95
N GLU A 67 -13.17 14.12 -14.98
CA GLU A 67 -13.16 13.59 -16.36
C GLU A 67 -11.75 13.40 -16.90
N ASP A 68 -10.83 14.35 -16.66
CA ASP A 68 -9.41 14.23 -17.04
C ASP A 68 -8.69 13.14 -16.22
N LEU A 69 -9.04 12.99 -14.93
CA LEU A 69 -8.58 11.86 -14.09
C LEU A 69 -9.07 10.52 -14.63
N ILE A 70 -10.36 10.45 -15.00
CA ILE A 70 -11.00 9.26 -15.54
C ILE A 70 -10.38 8.92 -16.90
N ALA A 71 -10.09 9.90 -17.75
CA ALA A 71 -9.43 9.70 -19.04
C ALA A 71 -7.99 9.19 -18.87
N SER A 72 -7.23 9.79 -17.94
CA SER A 72 -5.86 9.37 -17.61
C SER A 72 -5.84 7.96 -17.03
N ARG A 73 -6.72 7.64 -16.07
CA ARG A 73 -6.89 6.29 -15.53
C ARG A 73 -7.38 5.30 -16.58
N ARG A 74 -8.29 5.69 -17.48
CA ARG A 74 -8.81 4.82 -18.55
C ARG A 74 -7.69 4.38 -19.51
N LYS A 75 -6.80 5.30 -19.90
CA LYS A 75 -5.64 5.00 -20.76
C LYS A 75 -4.64 4.04 -20.10
N ILE A 76 -4.48 4.12 -18.77
CA ILE A 76 -3.64 3.22 -17.98
C ILE A 76 -4.33 1.84 -17.82
N LEU A 77 -5.63 1.83 -17.51
CA LEU A 77 -6.44 0.62 -17.29
C LEU A 77 -6.67 -0.21 -18.55
N GLU A 78 -6.70 0.41 -19.73
CA GLU A 78 -6.75 -0.32 -21.01
C GLU A 78 -5.50 -1.18 -21.25
N LYS A 79 -4.34 -0.80 -20.69
CA LYS A 79 -3.10 -1.58 -20.73
C LYS A 79 -2.99 -2.64 -19.62
N SER A 80 -3.74 -2.52 -18.52
CA SER A 80 -3.47 -3.27 -17.27
C SER A 80 -4.23 -4.59 -17.07
N ARG A 81 -4.89 -5.13 -18.11
CA ARG A 81 -5.70 -6.36 -18.02
C ARG A 81 -4.91 -7.65 -17.72
N LYS A 82 -3.57 -7.61 -17.75
CA LYS A 82 -2.73 -8.80 -17.61
C LYS A 82 -2.45 -9.21 -16.17
N PHE A 83 -2.51 -8.30 -15.20
CA PHE A 83 -2.06 -8.58 -13.84
C PHE A 83 -3.23 -8.82 -12.89
N VAL A 84 -3.87 -9.99 -13.05
CA VAL A 84 -4.90 -10.50 -12.14
C VAL A 84 -4.42 -11.84 -11.60
N LEU A 85 -4.60 -12.04 -10.30
CA LEU A 85 -3.90 -13.04 -9.52
C LEU A 85 -4.70 -14.35 -9.32
N VAL A 86 -5.98 -14.46 -9.74
CA VAL A 86 -6.85 -15.65 -9.44
C VAL A 86 -7.89 -16.01 -10.55
N PRO A 87 -8.15 -17.32 -10.86
CA PRO A 87 -9.32 -17.85 -11.59
C PRO A 87 -10.50 -18.30 -10.67
N GLU A 88 -11.74 -18.26 -11.17
CA GLU A 88 -13.04 -18.25 -10.45
C GLU A 88 -13.38 -19.41 -9.48
N GLU A 89 -14.10 -19.05 -8.41
CA GLU A 89 -14.56 -19.86 -7.26
C GLU A 89 -16.06 -20.19 -7.35
N SER A 90 -16.48 -21.40 -6.97
CA SER A 90 -17.90 -21.70 -6.74
C SER A 90 -18.12 -22.56 -5.48
N HIS A 91 -19.02 -22.06 -4.63
CA HIS A 91 -19.71 -22.68 -3.49
C HIS A 91 -19.07 -22.53 -2.10
N LEU A 92 -19.72 -21.76 -1.22
CA LEU A 92 -20.17 -22.16 0.13
C LEU A 92 -20.90 -21.01 0.86
N SER A 93 -22.01 -21.36 1.50
CA SER A 93 -22.94 -20.49 2.24
C SER A 93 -22.74 -20.59 3.76
N VAL A 94 -23.19 -19.55 4.45
CA VAL A 94 -22.87 -19.11 5.83
C VAL A 94 -23.94 -19.54 6.87
N GLY A 95 -23.54 -19.61 8.15
CA GLY A 95 -24.37 -19.42 9.37
C GLY A 95 -23.49 -19.55 10.62
N SER A 96 -23.21 -18.48 11.41
CA SER A 96 -23.95 -17.91 12.57
C SER A 96 -23.84 -18.83 13.83
N ASP A 97 -23.57 -18.41 15.07
CA ASP A 97 -23.99 -17.25 15.89
C ASP A 97 -23.13 -17.09 17.19
N THR A 98 -23.10 -15.85 17.73
CA THR A 98 -23.14 -15.37 19.17
C THR A 98 -22.22 -15.97 20.25
N GLU A 99 -21.77 -15.33 21.33
CA GLU A 99 -21.66 -13.97 21.94
C GLU A 99 -20.89 -14.21 23.27
N LEU A 100 -20.04 -13.28 23.76
CA LEU A 100 -19.97 -12.86 25.18
C LEU A 100 -18.81 -11.88 25.48
N SER A 101 -19.19 -10.85 26.22
CA SER A 101 -18.50 -9.67 26.77
C SER A 101 -17.57 -9.94 27.97
N VAL A 102 -16.62 -9.03 28.29
CA VAL A 102 -16.62 -8.07 29.44
C VAL A 102 -15.31 -7.23 29.50
N ASP A 103 -15.50 -5.91 29.39
CA ASP A 103 -14.94 -4.67 30.01
C ASP A 103 -13.70 -4.58 30.97
N PRO A 104 -13.14 -3.34 31.17
CA PRO A 104 -11.71 -3.06 31.14
C PRO A 104 -11.10 -2.45 32.42
N ALA A 105 -9.76 -2.33 32.50
CA ALA A 105 -9.09 -1.46 33.46
C ALA A 105 -7.73 -0.89 32.96
N VAL A 106 -7.76 0.42 32.66
CA VAL A 106 -6.84 1.51 33.04
C VAL A 106 -5.36 1.20 33.29
N TYR A 107 -4.46 1.84 32.55
CA TYR A 107 -3.26 2.49 33.12
C TYR A 107 -2.79 3.67 32.24
N VAL A 108 -2.63 4.83 32.89
CA VAL A 108 -1.99 6.05 32.38
C VAL A 108 -0.60 6.13 32.99
N SER A 109 0.42 6.51 32.21
CA SER A 109 1.63 7.11 32.76
C SER A 109 2.27 8.08 31.75
N THR A 110 2.40 9.31 32.22
CA THR A 110 3.07 10.48 31.63
C THR A 110 4.59 10.37 31.73
N ASN A 111 5.31 10.73 30.67
CA ASN A 111 6.77 10.89 30.69
C ASN A 111 7.14 12.38 30.83
N ALA A 112 7.93 12.69 31.86
CA ALA A 112 8.72 13.93 31.97
C ALA A 112 10.19 13.54 32.18
N ASP A 113 11.10 14.17 31.43
CA ASP A 113 12.53 13.85 31.44
C ASP A 113 13.26 14.43 32.67
N THR A 114 14.09 13.60 33.30
CA THR A 114 14.87 13.92 34.50
C THR A 114 16.32 14.36 34.18
N PRO A 115 16.97 15.15 35.06
CA PRO A 115 18.28 15.77 34.86
C PRO A 115 19.48 14.82 34.73
N GLU A 116 19.35 13.53 35.07
CA GLU A 116 20.40 12.52 34.87
C GLU A 116 20.63 12.18 33.39
N LYS A 117 19.58 12.25 32.56
CA LYS A 117 19.69 11.99 31.10
C LYS A 117 20.56 13.02 30.37
N LYS A 118 20.64 14.26 30.87
CA LYS A 118 21.46 15.32 30.25
C LYS A 118 22.97 15.06 30.39
N LYS A 119 23.45 14.65 31.56
CA LYS A 119 24.88 14.34 31.78
C LYS A 119 25.38 13.15 30.96
N SER A 120 24.53 12.14 30.76
CA SER A 120 24.84 10.99 29.89
C SER A 120 24.92 11.39 28.42
N LYS A 121 24.11 12.35 27.98
CA LYS A 121 24.09 12.81 26.57
C LYS A 121 25.38 13.53 26.20
N ASP A 122 25.92 14.36 27.09
CA ASP A 122 27.15 15.12 26.82
C ASP A 122 28.42 14.23 26.79
N ALA A 123 28.47 13.18 27.62
CA ALA A 123 29.55 12.19 27.60
C ALA A 123 29.57 11.39 26.28
N ASN A 124 28.40 10.98 25.80
CA ASN A 124 28.26 10.25 24.53
C ASN A 124 28.68 11.11 23.32
N VAL A 125 28.46 12.43 23.36
CA VAL A 125 28.90 13.34 22.30
C VAL A 125 30.43 13.40 22.21
N LEU A 126 31.12 13.48 23.35
CA LEU A 126 32.59 13.53 23.35
C LEU A 126 33.21 12.21 22.85
N GLU A 127 32.62 11.08 23.23
CA GLU A 127 33.03 9.76 22.74
C GLU A 127 32.78 9.61 21.23
N ALA A 128 31.62 10.06 20.75
CA ALA A 128 31.29 10.03 19.31
C ALA A 128 32.28 10.85 18.48
N LEU A 129 32.66 12.04 18.95
CA LEU A 129 33.67 12.88 18.30
C LEU A 129 35.07 12.25 18.36
N GLY A 130 35.43 11.59 19.46
CA GLY A 130 36.67 10.81 19.56
C GLY A 130 36.71 9.67 18.53
N ALA A 131 35.61 8.93 18.40
CA ALA A 131 35.47 7.87 17.40
C ALA A 131 35.52 8.41 15.97
N LEU A 132 34.91 9.58 15.70
CA LEU A 132 34.99 10.27 14.41
C LEU A 132 36.44 10.63 14.04
N HIS A 133 37.18 11.25 14.95
CA HIS A 133 38.58 11.60 14.70
C HIS A 133 39.42 10.36 14.39
N ALA A 134 39.25 9.28 15.18
CA ALA A 134 39.91 8.02 14.93
C ALA A 134 39.51 7.41 13.57
N ALA A 135 38.25 7.54 13.14
CA ALA A 135 37.78 7.07 11.84
C ALA A 135 38.50 7.81 10.70
N ILE A 136 38.60 9.14 10.79
CA ILE A 136 39.27 9.98 9.80
C ILE A 136 40.77 9.64 9.72
N GLU A 137 41.44 9.45 10.86
CA GLU A 137 42.86 9.05 10.88
C GLU A 137 43.08 7.67 10.27
N MET A 138 42.22 6.70 10.58
CA MET A 138 42.29 5.37 10.00
C MET A 138 42.05 5.40 8.48
N HIS A 139 41.13 6.24 8.02
CA HIS A 139 40.86 6.44 6.61
C HIS A 139 42.07 7.05 5.88
N LYS A 140 42.65 8.12 6.41
CA LYS A 140 43.89 8.74 5.89
C LYS A 140 45.06 7.76 5.87
N SER A 141 45.09 6.82 6.80
CA SER A 141 46.09 5.74 6.87
C SER A 141 45.81 4.57 5.91
N GLY A 142 44.78 4.66 5.05
CA GLY A 142 44.38 3.61 4.10
C GLY A 142 43.68 2.40 4.73
N LYS A 143 43.32 2.45 6.03
CA LYS A 143 42.68 1.35 6.76
C LYS A 143 41.16 1.44 6.69
N HIS A 144 40.62 1.38 5.48
CA HIS A 144 39.19 1.62 5.18
C HIS A 144 38.22 0.75 6.00
N SER A 145 38.51 -0.54 6.18
CA SER A 145 37.61 -1.45 6.94
C SER A 145 37.51 -1.10 8.43
N LYS A 146 38.59 -0.55 9.02
CA LYS A 146 38.57 -0.05 10.41
C LYS A 146 37.86 1.29 10.48
N ALA A 147 38.10 2.17 9.51
CA ALA A 147 37.41 3.45 9.41
C ALA A 147 35.89 3.26 9.34
N LEU A 148 35.40 2.33 8.49
CA LEU A 148 33.97 2.03 8.37
C LEU A 148 33.33 1.61 9.71
N LYS A 149 34.00 0.76 10.50
CA LYS A 149 33.53 0.36 11.83
C LYS A 149 33.53 1.50 12.83
N LEU A 150 34.50 2.41 12.74
CA LEU A 150 34.59 3.57 13.62
C LEU A 150 33.54 4.63 13.25
N PHE A 151 33.27 4.84 11.96
CA PHE A 151 32.18 5.70 11.51
C PHE A 151 30.81 5.15 11.95
N SER A 152 30.56 3.85 11.76
CA SER A 152 29.31 3.24 12.22
C SER A 152 29.14 3.30 13.73
N HIS A 153 30.24 3.16 14.49
CA HIS A 153 30.23 3.34 15.93
C HIS A 153 29.94 4.79 16.34
N ALA A 154 30.60 5.77 15.70
CA ALA A 154 30.35 7.20 15.94
C ALA A 154 28.89 7.57 15.66
N LEU A 155 28.31 7.05 14.57
CA LEU A 155 26.91 7.25 14.22
C LEU A 155 25.96 6.57 15.20
N ALA A 156 26.31 5.40 15.73
CA ALA A 156 25.51 4.73 16.76
C ALA A 156 25.49 5.49 18.10
N LEU A 157 26.59 6.17 18.45
CA LEU A 157 26.69 7.00 19.65
C LEU A 157 25.92 8.32 19.51
N ASN A 158 26.00 8.96 18.35
CA ASN A 158 25.27 10.20 18.07
C ASN A 158 24.76 10.25 16.60
N PRO A 159 23.54 9.74 16.36
CA PRO A 159 22.97 9.64 15.01
C PRO A 159 22.65 10.99 14.34
N GLU A 160 22.50 12.05 15.13
CA GLU A 160 22.02 13.37 14.70
C GLU A 160 23.15 14.37 14.44
N HIS A 161 24.41 13.97 14.67
CA HIS A 161 25.54 14.90 14.59
C HIS A 161 25.92 15.24 13.13
N PRO A 162 25.83 16.50 12.70
CA PRO A 162 26.06 16.89 11.30
C PRO A 162 27.47 16.57 10.77
N ASP A 163 28.52 16.81 11.55
CA ASP A 163 29.90 16.53 11.10
C ASP A 163 30.18 15.03 10.93
N ILE A 164 29.58 14.17 11.78
CA ILE A 164 29.74 12.72 11.68
C ILE A 164 29.07 12.24 10.39
N LEU A 165 27.85 12.72 10.12
CA LEU A 165 27.10 12.42 8.91
C LEU A 165 27.85 12.88 7.65
N ASN A 166 28.35 14.12 7.62
CA ASN A 166 29.08 14.64 6.47
C ASN A 166 30.37 13.85 6.21
N HIS A 167 31.21 13.63 7.21
CA HIS A 167 32.46 12.87 7.02
C HIS A 167 32.22 11.40 6.69
N TYR A 168 31.15 10.81 7.20
CA TYR A 168 30.77 9.46 6.81
C TYR A 168 30.31 9.40 5.34
N GLY A 169 29.54 10.40 4.88
CA GLY A 169 29.17 10.55 3.48
C GLY A 169 30.39 10.69 2.56
N GLU A 170 31.36 11.54 2.94
CA GLU A 170 32.63 11.72 2.20
C GLU A 170 33.39 10.40 2.09
N PHE A 171 33.47 9.64 3.18
CA PHE A 171 34.10 8.32 3.20
C PHE A 171 33.41 7.31 2.26
N LEU A 172 32.07 7.26 2.25
CA LEU A 172 31.29 6.38 1.39
C LEU A 172 31.45 6.72 -0.09
N GLU A 173 31.55 8.01 -0.41
CA GLU A 173 31.78 8.49 -1.76
C GLU A 173 33.17 8.12 -2.27
N GLU A 174 34.22 8.39 -1.49
CA GLU A 174 35.62 8.17 -1.89
C GLU A 174 36.02 6.69 -1.92
N THR A 175 35.55 5.91 -0.94
CA THR A 175 36.01 4.51 -0.75
C THR A 175 35.05 3.50 -1.38
N GLU A 176 33.76 3.58 -1.06
CA GLU A 176 32.76 2.57 -1.46
C GLU A 176 32.12 2.88 -2.82
N ARG A 177 32.39 4.08 -3.37
CA ARG A 177 31.74 4.61 -4.58
C ARG A 177 30.20 4.56 -4.49
N ASN A 178 29.68 4.70 -3.27
CA ASN A 178 28.26 4.61 -2.98
C ASN A 178 27.67 6.01 -2.86
N LEU A 179 27.39 6.62 -4.02
CA LEU A 179 26.89 7.98 -4.10
C LEU A 179 25.49 8.13 -3.48
N LEU A 180 24.66 7.10 -3.56
CA LEU A 180 23.29 7.13 -3.05
C LEU A 180 23.26 7.26 -1.52
N ASP A 181 24.06 6.45 -0.84
CA ASP A 181 24.15 6.51 0.63
C ASP A 181 24.91 7.77 1.08
N ALA A 182 25.92 8.21 0.32
CA ALA A 182 26.61 9.47 0.61
C ALA A 182 25.64 10.67 0.56
N ASP A 183 24.84 10.80 -0.50
CA ASP A 183 23.83 11.87 -0.62
C ASP A 183 22.77 11.81 0.47
N TYR A 184 22.36 10.60 0.86
CA TYR A 184 21.47 10.42 2.02
C TYR A 184 22.09 11.03 3.29
N HIS A 185 23.35 10.73 3.60
CA HIS A 185 24.02 11.31 4.77
C HIS A 185 24.18 12.83 4.69
N TYR A 186 24.47 13.40 3.51
CA TYR A 186 24.53 14.84 3.34
C TYR A 186 23.16 15.50 3.55
N SER A 187 22.10 14.94 2.96
CA SER A 187 20.73 15.43 3.14
C SER A 187 20.29 15.38 4.60
N ARG A 188 20.62 14.29 5.31
CA ARG A 188 20.34 14.13 6.74
C ARG A 188 21.16 15.08 7.61
N ALA A 189 22.39 15.41 7.25
CA ALA A 189 23.15 16.44 7.96
C ALA A 189 22.47 17.82 7.85
N LEU A 190 21.88 18.12 6.68
CA LEU A 190 21.17 19.38 6.43
C LEU A 190 19.80 19.48 7.11
N THR A 191 19.11 18.36 7.38
CA THR A 191 17.87 18.39 8.17
C THR A 191 18.11 18.83 9.61
N PHE A 192 19.26 18.45 10.20
CA PHE A 192 19.65 18.85 11.55
C PHE A 192 20.37 20.21 11.58
N SER A 193 21.22 20.50 10.59
CA SER A 193 21.95 21.77 10.48
C SER A 193 21.89 22.32 9.05
N PRO A 194 20.87 23.12 8.73
CA PRO A 194 20.66 23.66 7.38
C PRO A 194 21.81 24.56 6.87
N ASN A 195 22.59 25.14 7.80
CA ASN A 195 23.69 26.06 7.48
C ASN A 195 25.07 25.37 7.42
N HIS A 196 25.11 24.04 7.45
CA HIS A 196 26.37 23.31 7.36
C HIS A 196 27.00 23.42 5.96
N MET A 197 28.01 24.29 5.81
CA MET A 197 28.60 24.62 4.50
C MET A 197 29.07 23.39 3.71
N ARG A 198 29.88 22.49 4.30
CA ARG A 198 30.40 21.32 3.58
C ARG A 198 29.31 20.34 3.14
N ALA A 199 28.36 20.02 4.01
CA ALA A 199 27.23 19.16 3.68
C ALA A 199 26.36 19.77 2.57
N LEU A 200 26.19 21.10 2.55
CA LEU A 200 25.46 21.80 1.50
C LEU A 200 26.18 21.71 0.15
N GLU A 201 27.48 21.98 0.11
CA GLU A 201 28.29 21.87 -1.11
C GLU A 201 28.29 20.44 -1.65
N ASN A 202 28.47 19.45 -0.78
CA ASN A 202 28.44 18.04 -1.14
C ASN A 202 27.05 17.65 -1.69
N HIS A 203 25.97 17.97 -0.98
CA HIS A 203 24.61 17.64 -1.43
C HIS A 203 24.23 18.33 -2.74
N GLN A 204 24.59 19.60 -2.94
CA GLN A 204 24.32 20.31 -4.20
C GLN A 204 25.01 19.66 -5.39
N ARG A 205 26.19 19.06 -5.17
CA ARG A 205 26.93 18.32 -6.19
C ARG A 205 26.34 16.92 -6.42
N THR A 206 25.95 16.20 -5.38
CA THR A 206 25.48 14.81 -5.49
C THR A 206 24.02 14.69 -5.89
N SER A 207 23.15 15.58 -5.43
CA SER A 207 21.69 15.53 -5.67
C SER A 207 21.31 15.36 -7.14
N PRO A 208 21.79 16.17 -8.11
CA PRO A 208 21.38 16.02 -9.52
C PRO A 208 21.83 14.68 -10.13
N ILE A 209 22.99 14.16 -9.71
CA ILE A 209 23.50 12.88 -10.18
C ILE A 209 22.64 11.73 -9.62
N VAL A 210 22.27 11.83 -8.34
CA VAL A 210 21.38 10.87 -7.67
C VAL A 210 19.99 10.87 -8.32
N ASP A 211 19.45 12.04 -8.65
CA ASP A 211 18.17 12.15 -9.36
C ASP A 211 18.24 11.52 -10.76
N GLU A 212 19.35 11.69 -11.48
CA GLU A 212 19.56 11.03 -12.77
C GLU A 212 19.64 9.49 -12.62
N LEU A 213 20.35 9.00 -11.61
CA LEU A 213 20.44 7.56 -11.31
C LEU A 213 19.07 6.96 -10.99
N ASP A 214 18.26 7.66 -10.19
CA ASP A 214 16.91 7.24 -9.83
C ASP A 214 15.98 7.22 -11.05
N ASN A 215 16.05 8.24 -11.90
CA ASN A 215 15.28 8.28 -13.14
C ASN A 215 15.68 7.16 -14.11
N ASN A 216 16.97 6.85 -14.21
CA ASN A 216 17.47 5.76 -15.04
C ASN A 216 17.02 4.38 -14.52
N LEU A 217 17.00 4.18 -13.20
CA LEU A 217 16.44 2.99 -12.55
C LEU A 217 14.96 2.81 -12.92
N LEU A 218 14.14 3.85 -12.77
CA LEU A 218 12.71 3.80 -13.08
C LEU A 218 12.45 3.53 -14.57
N LYS A 219 13.19 4.19 -15.46
CA LYS A 219 13.09 3.98 -16.92
C LYS A 219 13.44 2.54 -17.32
N ARG A 220 14.45 1.94 -16.71
CA ARG A 220 14.81 0.53 -16.94
C ARG A 220 13.69 -0.42 -16.50
N ILE A 221 13.07 -0.13 -15.36
CA ILE A 221 11.94 -0.93 -14.86
C ILE A 221 10.71 -0.80 -15.77
N ASP A 222 10.45 0.39 -16.32
CA ASP A 222 9.39 0.61 -17.31
C ASP A 222 9.58 -0.23 -18.58
N GLN A 223 10.82 -0.32 -19.07
CA GLN A 223 11.13 -1.17 -20.23
C GLN A 223 10.80 -2.64 -19.93
N LYS A 224 11.23 -3.16 -18.78
CA LYS A 224 10.91 -4.54 -18.35
C LYS A 224 9.40 -4.77 -18.20
N ARG A 225 8.67 -3.79 -17.67
CA ARG A 225 7.20 -3.83 -17.59
C ARG A 225 6.59 -3.94 -18.98
N ASP A 226 7.01 -3.09 -19.90
CA ASP A 226 6.47 -3.05 -21.26
C ASP A 226 6.78 -4.34 -22.03
N ASP A 227 7.96 -4.93 -21.85
CA ASP A 227 8.32 -6.25 -22.39
C ASP A 227 7.40 -7.36 -21.86
N LEU A 228 7.12 -7.36 -20.56
CA LEU A 228 6.20 -8.33 -19.96
C LEU A 228 4.77 -8.12 -20.46
N LEU A 229 4.34 -6.86 -20.61
CA LEU A 229 3.04 -6.50 -21.19
C LEU A 229 2.92 -6.93 -22.65
N ASN A 230 4.01 -7.07 -23.40
CA ASN A 230 3.99 -7.58 -24.78
C ASN A 230 3.89 -9.11 -24.85
N THR A 231 4.09 -9.83 -23.75
CA THR A 231 4.00 -11.30 -23.72
C THR A 231 2.54 -11.77 -23.82
N PRO A 232 2.17 -12.72 -24.69
CA PRO A 232 0.80 -13.20 -24.81
C PRO A 232 0.25 -13.83 -23.51
N ASP A 233 -0.99 -13.51 -23.14
CA ASP A 233 -1.64 -14.05 -21.94
C ASP A 233 -1.93 -15.56 -22.03
N SER A 234 -1.96 -16.12 -23.25
CA SER A 234 -2.10 -17.55 -23.50
C SER A 234 -0.85 -18.35 -23.13
N SER A 235 0.27 -17.70 -22.84
CA SER A 235 1.50 -18.41 -22.48
C SER A 235 1.34 -19.19 -21.17
N SER A 236 1.61 -20.50 -21.24
CA SER A 236 1.53 -21.41 -20.09
C SER A 236 2.49 -20.99 -18.98
N GLY A 237 3.69 -20.51 -19.33
CA GLY A 237 4.68 -19.99 -18.39
C GLY A 237 4.18 -18.77 -17.61
N LEU A 238 3.51 -17.82 -18.28
CA LEU A 238 2.94 -16.65 -17.62
C LEU A 238 1.79 -17.04 -16.66
N ARG A 239 0.93 -17.98 -17.06
CA ARG A 239 -0.14 -18.49 -16.18
C ARG A 239 0.42 -19.19 -14.95
N ARG A 240 1.47 -20.00 -15.12
CA ARG A 240 2.16 -20.70 -14.04
C ARG A 240 2.81 -19.73 -13.06
N ILE A 241 3.57 -18.75 -13.56
CA ILE A 241 4.25 -17.79 -12.67
C ILE A 241 3.27 -16.86 -11.95
N LYS A 242 2.15 -16.45 -12.58
CA LYS A 242 1.08 -15.71 -11.89
C LYS A 242 0.52 -16.49 -10.71
N LYS A 243 0.25 -17.79 -10.89
CA LYS A 243 -0.24 -18.67 -9.82
C LYS A 243 0.81 -18.83 -8.70
N GLU A 244 2.07 -19.04 -9.06
CA GLU A 244 3.16 -19.16 -8.07
C GLU A 244 3.34 -17.86 -7.28
N ALA A 245 3.37 -16.71 -7.97
CA ALA A 245 3.52 -15.39 -7.36
C ALA A 245 2.40 -15.09 -6.35
N TYR A 246 1.19 -15.62 -6.55
CA TYR A 246 0.09 -15.54 -5.59
C TYR A 246 0.46 -16.08 -4.21
N PHE A 247 0.92 -17.33 -4.17
CA PHE A 247 1.29 -17.97 -2.91
C PHE A 247 2.55 -17.34 -2.32
N GLN A 248 3.51 -16.96 -3.16
CA GLN A 248 4.72 -16.27 -2.73
C GLN A 248 4.40 -14.93 -2.06
N TYR A 249 3.49 -14.16 -2.62
CA TYR A 249 3.07 -12.88 -2.05
C TYR A 249 2.47 -13.07 -0.66
N ILE A 250 1.51 -14.00 -0.51
CA ILE A 250 0.87 -14.31 0.78
C ILE A 250 1.91 -14.74 1.82
N TYR A 251 2.77 -15.69 1.45
CA TYR A 251 3.83 -16.19 2.32
C TYR A 251 4.79 -15.08 2.79
N HIS A 252 5.25 -14.24 1.87
CA HIS A 252 6.23 -13.21 2.20
C HIS A 252 5.62 -12.06 3.01
N THR A 253 4.43 -11.58 2.65
CA THR A 253 3.81 -10.45 3.37
C THR A 253 3.41 -10.82 4.80
N LEU A 254 2.98 -12.06 5.05
CA LEU A 254 2.72 -12.55 6.41
C LEU A 254 4.00 -12.88 7.16
N GLY A 255 5.01 -13.42 6.46
CA GLY A 255 6.32 -13.68 7.06
C GLY A 255 7.04 -12.42 7.56
N ILE A 256 6.77 -11.24 6.98
CA ILE A 256 7.27 -9.95 7.48
C ILE A 256 6.67 -9.59 8.84
N GLU A 257 5.41 -9.96 9.07
CA GLU A 257 4.68 -9.73 10.33
C GLU A 257 4.97 -10.80 11.40
N GLY A 258 5.71 -11.86 11.04
CA GLY A 258 6.15 -12.90 11.96
C GLY A 258 5.42 -14.23 11.84
N ASN A 259 4.52 -14.38 10.86
CA ASN A 259 3.87 -15.67 10.58
C ASN A 259 4.92 -16.74 10.24
N THR A 260 4.82 -17.91 10.87
CA THR A 260 5.84 -18.96 10.84
C THR A 260 5.53 -20.07 9.83
N MET A 261 4.45 -19.95 9.06
CA MET A 261 4.10 -20.93 8.04
C MET A 261 5.14 -21.00 6.93
N SER A 262 5.40 -22.21 6.43
CA SER A 262 6.20 -22.38 5.22
C SER A 262 5.37 -22.03 3.98
N LEU A 263 6.05 -21.80 2.86
CA LEU A 263 5.39 -21.58 1.57
C LEU A 263 4.47 -22.75 1.19
N ALA A 264 4.93 -23.99 1.41
CA ALA A 264 4.15 -25.20 1.11
C ALA A 264 2.89 -25.27 1.98
N GLN A 265 3.00 -24.96 3.28
CA GLN A 265 1.86 -24.91 4.20
C GLN A 265 0.86 -23.83 3.80
N THR A 266 1.36 -22.64 3.47
CA THR A 266 0.55 -21.51 2.97
C THR A 266 -0.21 -21.90 1.71
N ARG A 267 0.45 -22.55 0.75
CA ARG A 267 -0.17 -23.06 -0.47
C ARG A 267 -1.29 -24.05 -0.17
N THR A 268 -1.03 -25.05 0.68
CA THR A 268 -2.04 -26.04 1.06
C THR A 268 -3.29 -25.37 1.63
N ILE A 269 -3.14 -24.40 2.54
CA ILE A 269 -4.28 -23.69 3.14
C ILE A 269 -5.10 -22.94 2.10
N VAL A 270 -4.44 -22.25 1.17
CA VAL A 270 -5.12 -21.47 0.13
C VAL A 270 -5.81 -22.39 -0.88
N GLU A 271 -5.17 -23.48 -1.30
CA GLU A 271 -5.69 -24.38 -2.34
C GLU A 271 -6.76 -25.35 -1.82
N THR A 272 -6.52 -26.00 -0.67
CA THR A 272 -7.39 -27.09 -0.18
C THR A 272 -8.29 -26.68 0.97
N ARG A 273 -8.07 -25.49 1.56
CA ARG A 273 -8.73 -25.04 2.80
C ARG A 273 -8.53 -25.98 3.99
N MET A 274 -7.53 -26.86 3.94
CA MET A 274 -7.22 -27.78 5.03
C MET A 274 -6.29 -27.11 6.05
N ALA A 275 -6.57 -27.36 7.33
CA ALA A 275 -5.69 -26.93 8.42
C ALA A 275 -4.39 -27.75 8.45
N VAL A 276 -3.30 -27.09 8.81
CA VAL A 276 -1.96 -27.66 8.99
C VAL A 276 -1.72 -27.92 10.47
N GLY A 277 -1.42 -29.17 10.82
CA GLY A 277 -1.12 -29.56 12.20
C GLY A 277 0.11 -28.85 12.76
N GLY A 278 0.06 -28.49 14.05
CA GLY A 278 1.18 -27.88 14.78
C GLY A 278 1.41 -26.38 14.50
N LYS A 279 0.46 -25.70 13.82
CA LYS A 279 0.46 -24.25 13.61
C LYS A 279 -0.74 -23.59 14.29
N SER A 280 -0.61 -22.32 14.64
CA SER A 280 -1.68 -21.62 15.35
C SER A 280 -2.88 -21.36 14.42
N ILE A 281 -4.09 -21.35 14.97
CA ILE A 281 -5.30 -21.01 14.20
C ILE A 281 -5.21 -19.58 13.69
N MET A 282 -4.63 -18.67 14.49
CA MET A 282 -4.41 -17.28 14.09
C MET A 282 -3.58 -17.18 12.80
N GLU A 283 -2.47 -17.90 12.69
CA GLU A 283 -1.65 -17.90 11.46
C GLU A 283 -2.42 -18.44 10.25
N HIS A 284 -3.33 -19.41 10.42
CA HIS A 284 -4.20 -19.88 9.34
C HIS A 284 -5.18 -18.78 8.91
N ASN A 285 -5.81 -18.13 9.89
CA ASN A 285 -6.78 -17.08 9.65
C ASN A 285 -6.15 -15.87 8.95
N GLU A 286 -4.89 -15.54 9.26
CA GLU A 286 -4.14 -14.52 8.52
C GLU A 286 -3.94 -14.87 7.04
N VAL A 287 -3.61 -16.14 6.75
CA VAL A 287 -3.49 -16.64 5.36
C VAL A 287 -4.83 -16.50 4.62
N LEU A 288 -5.92 -16.92 5.25
CA LEU A 288 -7.26 -16.84 4.68
C LEU A 288 -7.74 -15.39 4.48
N GLY A 289 -7.47 -14.50 5.44
CA GLY A 289 -7.84 -13.08 5.35
C GLY A 289 -7.11 -12.36 4.24
N LEU A 290 -5.82 -12.63 4.08
CA LEU A 290 -5.05 -12.05 3.01
C LEU A 290 -5.44 -12.62 1.62
N ASP A 291 -5.72 -13.92 1.53
CA ASP A 291 -6.30 -14.54 0.32
C ASP A 291 -7.62 -13.87 -0.08
N ALA A 292 -8.53 -13.67 0.89
CA ALA A 292 -9.80 -12.99 0.65
C ALA A 292 -9.60 -11.53 0.19
N ALA A 293 -8.65 -10.81 0.79
CA ALA A 293 -8.33 -9.43 0.43
C ALA A 293 -7.77 -9.32 -1.00
N LEU A 294 -6.87 -10.22 -1.39
CA LEU A 294 -6.32 -10.27 -2.75
C LEU A 294 -7.40 -10.59 -3.78
N LYS A 295 -8.28 -11.55 -3.50
CA LYS A 295 -9.42 -11.88 -4.38
C LYS A 295 -10.31 -10.67 -4.62
N TYR A 296 -10.63 -9.93 -3.56
CA TYR A 296 -11.41 -8.69 -3.66
C TYR A 296 -10.73 -7.61 -4.50
N ILE A 297 -9.44 -7.37 -4.28
CA ILE A 297 -8.66 -6.41 -5.07
C ILE A 297 -8.72 -6.79 -6.56
N ASN A 298 -8.42 -8.05 -6.87
CA ASN A 298 -8.40 -8.58 -8.23
C ASN A 298 -9.74 -8.48 -8.94
N SER A 299 -10.84 -8.87 -8.27
CA SER A 299 -12.16 -8.94 -8.89
C SER A 299 -12.84 -7.57 -8.97
N THR A 300 -12.63 -6.72 -7.98
CA THR A 300 -13.45 -5.52 -7.77
C THR A 300 -12.71 -4.22 -8.03
N LEU A 301 -11.43 -4.13 -7.66
CA LEU A 301 -10.71 -2.84 -7.62
C LEU A 301 -9.74 -2.64 -8.78
N VAL A 302 -9.05 -3.69 -9.23
CA VAL A 302 -8.00 -3.57 -10.27
C VAL A 302 -8.54 -3.02 -11.58
N HIS A 303 -9.74 -3.43 -12.00
CA HIS A 303 -10.36 -2.98 -13.26
C HIS A 303 -11.33 -1.83 -13.10
N ARG A 304 -11.57 -1.36 -11.87
CA ARG A 304 -12.54 -0.30 -11.62
C ARG A 304 -11.98 1.04 -12.10
N ILE A 305 -12.67 1.63 -13.07
CA ILE A 305 -12.41 3.00 -13.50
C ILE A 305 -13.03 3.94 -12.47
N GLY A 306 -12.23 4.84 -11.91
CA GLY A 306 -12.69 5.81 -10.90
C GLY A 306 -11.68 5.98 -9.77
N ALA A 307 -12.03 6.77 -8.77
CA ALA A 307 -11.20 7.06 -7.60
C ALA A 307 -11.01 5.84 -6.68
N ILE A 308 -9.91 5.81 -5.91
CA ILE A 308 -9.79 4.95 -4.73
C ILE A 308 -10.45 5.69 -3.57
N THR A 309 -11.44 5.09 -2.95
CA THR A 309 -12.26 5.72 -1.89
C THR A 309 -11.75 5.31 -0.51
N PHE A 310 -12.24 6.01 0.51
CA PHE A 310 -11.96 5.65 1.91
C PHE A 310 -12.54 4.27 2.24
N GLU A 311 -13.73 3.98 1.73
CA GLU A 311 -14.45 2.72 1.92
C GLU A 311 -13.66 1.53 1.35
N ASP A 312 -12.97 1.69 0.21
CA ASP A 312 -12.15 0.63 -0.36
C ASP A 312 -11.01 0.21 0.57
N ILE A 313 -10.37 1.18 1.24
CA ILE A 313 -9.27 0.90 2.17
C ILE A 313 -9.83 0.15 3.40
N LEU A 314 -11.01 0.56 3.90
CA LEU A 314 -11.69 -0.16 4.98
C LEU A 314 -12.09 -1.57 4.55
N GLU A 315 -12.53 -1.77 3.31
CA GLU A 315 -12.98 -3.05 2.76
C GLU A 315 -11.82 -4.04 2.55
N ILE A 316 -10.66 -3.52 2.13
CA ILE A 316 -9.40 -4.28 2.10
C ILE A 316 -9.04 -4.70 3.53
N HIS A 317 -9.01 -3.74 4.47
CA HIS A 317 -8.64 -4.02 5.86
C HIS A 317 -9.60 -5.01 6.54
N ARG A 318 -10.91 -4.89 6.27
CA ARG A 318 -11.93 -5.81 6.77
C ARG A 318 -11.67 -7.25 6.34
N ARG A 319 -11.17 -7.48 5.14
CA ARG A 319 -10.79 -8.83 4.68
C ARG A 319 -9.48 -9.31 5.31
N VAL A 320 -8.48 -8.41 5.41
CA VAL A 320 -7.19 -8.72 6.03
C VAL A 320 -7.37 -9.24 7.46
N LEU A 321 -8.18 -8.56 8.28
CA LEU A 321 -8.46 -8.99 9.65
C LEU A 321 -9.73 -9.84 9.80
N GLY A 322 -10.51 -10.06 8.74
CA GLY A 322 -11.86 -10.63 8.85
C GLY A 322 -11.94 -12.03 9.47
N PHE A 323 -10.85 -12.78 9.47
CA PHE A 323 -10.77 -14.09 10.13
C PHE A 323 -9.96 -14.05 11.44
N VAL A 324 -9.27 -12.95 11.74
CA VAL A 324 -8.44 -12.78 12.94
C VAL A 324 -9.20 -11.99 14.00
N ASP A 325 -9.72 -10.82 13.62
CA ASP A 325 -10.52 -9.94 14.46
C ASP A 325 -11.65 -9.29 13.64
N LEU A 326 -12.85 -9.86 13.79
CA LEU A 326 -14.08 -9.42 13.11
C LEU A 326 -14.56 -8.05 13.58
N PHE A 327 -14.23 -7.66 14.82
CA PHE A 327 -14.72 -6.42 15.42
C PHE A 327 -13.89 -5.21 15.00
N GLU A 328 -12.58 -5.40 14.87
CA GLU A 328 -11.63 -4.36 14.44
C GLU A 328 -11.49 -4.30 12.91
N GLY A 329 -11.85 -5.37 12.20
CA GLY A 329 -11.83 -5.44 10.74
C GLY A 329 -12.58 -4.29 10.05
N GLY A 330 -11.84 -3.45 9.33
CA GLY A 330 -12.39 -2.30 8.61
C GLY A 330 -12.85 -1.14 9.49
N ARG A 331 -12.40 -1.06 10.75
CA ARG A 331 -12.65 0.08 11.64
C ARG A 331 -11.37 0.83 11.94
N LEU A 332 -11.45 2.16 11.99
CA LEU A 332 -10.33 2.98 12.47
C LEU A 332 -10.12 2.73 13.96
N ARG A 333 -8.86 2.79 14.41
CA ARG A 333 -8.53 2.63 15.83
C ARG A 333 -9.12 3.76 16.67
N SER A 334 -9.52 3.41 17.89
CA SER A 334 -10.02 4.34 18.91
C SER A 334 -8.95 4.71 19.95
N THR A 335 -7.84 3.96 20.00
CA THR A 335 -6.77 4.09 20.99
C THR A 335 -5.44 4.46 20.34
N GLN A 336 -4.55 5.05 21.14
CA GLN A 336 -3.20 5.34 20.69
C GLN A 336 -2.35 4.07 20.66
N VAL A 337 -1.50 3.94 19.64
CA VAL A 337 -0.60 2.81 19.43
C VAL A 337 0.84 3.30 19.29
N PHE A 338 1.81 2.41 19.48
CA PHE A 338 3.24 2.71 19.38
C PHE A 338 3.90 1.67 18.48
N VAL A 339 4.66 2.12 17.47
CA VAL A 339 5.18 1.25 16.41
C VAL A 339 6.69 1.42 16.33
N GLY A 340 7.42 0.61 17.09
CA GLY A 340 8.86 0.81 17.27
C GLY A 340 9.15 2.19 17.87
N ASN A 341 9.91 3.02 17.15
CA ASN A 341 10.23 4.39 17.54
C ASN A 341 9.24 5.44 17.00
N HIS A 342 8.26 5.02 16.18
CA HIS A 342 7.25 5.91 15.60
C HIS A 342 6.03 6.02 16.51
N ILE A 343 5.58 7.25 16.74
CA ILE A 343 4.32 7.57 17.42
C ILE A 343 3.35 8.10 16.36
N PRO A 344 2.38 7.29 15.91
CA PRO A 344 1.39 7.75 14.96
C PRO A 344 0.50 8.88 15.51
N PRO A 345 -0.21 9.61 14.62
CA PRO A 345 -1.17 10.66 14.99
C PRO A 345 -2.19 10.23 16.05
N GLY A 346 -2.83 11.15 16.76
CA GLY A 346 -3.86 10.78 17.74
C GLY A 346 -5.10 10.15 17.09
N PRO A 347 -5.85 9.25 17.77
CA PRO A 347 -7.05 8.61 17.20
C PRO A 347 -8.09 9.60 16.67
N SER A 348 -8.22 10.77 17.31
CA SER A 348 -9.11 11.86 16.90
C SER A 348 -8.74 12.50 15.57
N GLU A 349 -7.48 12.40 15.16
CA GLU A 349 -6.95 12.99 13.92
C GLU A 349 -6.98 12.01 12.75
N VAL A 350 -6.98 10.70 13.03
CA VAL A 350 -6.89 9.62 12.02
C VAL A 350 -7.96 9.78 10.95
N GLN A 351 -9.20 10.09 11.32
CA GLN A 351 -10.29 10.21 10.34
C GLN A 351 -10.05 11.35 9.34
N LEU A 352 -9.54 12.49 9.81
CA LEU A 352 -9.22 13.63 8.95
C LEU A 352 -8.03 13.30 8.06
N LEU A 353 -6.97 12.74 8.63
CA LEU A 353 -5.77 12.36 7.89
C LEU A 353 -6.05 11.30 6.83
N MET A 354 -6.95 10.36 7.08
CA MET A 354 -7.37 9.38 6.08
C MET A 354 -8.17 10.02 4.94
N LYS A 355 -9.00 11.02 5.22
CA LYS A 355 -9.69 11.80 4.16
C LYS A 355 -8.69 12.57 3.31
N ASP A 356 -7.71 13.20 3.94
CA ASP A 356 -6.66 13.94 3.23
C ASP A 356 -5.77 13.00 2.42
N PHE A 357 -5.47 11.82 2.96
CA PHE A 357 -4.75 10.76 2.25
C PHE A 357 -5.50 10.29 1.01
N VAL A 358 -6.80 10.02 1.12
CA VAL A 358 -7.64 9.66 -0.03
C VAL A 358 -7.74 10.81 -1.04
N ARG A 359 -7.83 12.06 -0.60
CA ARG A 359 -7.78 13.22 -1.50
C ARG A 359 -6.45 13.26 -2.27
N TRP A 360 -5.33 13.05 -1.59
CA TRP A 360 -4.01 12.98 -2.19
C TRP A 360 -3.90 11.82 -3.19
N LEU A 361 -4.37 10.60 -2.85
CA LEU A 361 -4.38 9.43 -3.74
C LEU A 361 -5.08 9.68 -5.08
N ASN A 362 -6.03 10.62 -5.11
CA ASN A 362 -6.81 10.98 -6.29
C ASN A 362 -6.47 12.38 -6.82
N SER A 363 -5.38 13.00 -6.37
CA SER A 363 -4.95 14.31 -6.86
C SER A 363 -4.21 14.19 -8.20
N ALA A 364 -4.30 15.24 -9.02
CA ALA A 364 -3.54 15.31 -10.28
C ALA A 364 -2.02 15.24 -10.05
N GLU A 365 -1.54 15.85 -8.96
CA GLU A 365 -0.13 15.79 -8.55
C GLU A 365 0.33 14.35 -8.37
N SER A 366 -0.37 13.56 -7.53
CA SER A 366 0.01 12.18 -7.25
C SER A 366 -0.09 11.28 -8.47
N LEU A 367 -1.12 11.46 -9.30
CA LEU A 367 -1.33 10.65 -10.50
C LEU A 367 -0.35 10.98 -11.64
N SER A 368 0.27 12.16 -11.61
CA SER A 368 1.33 12.53 -12.57
C SER A 368 2.70 11.93 -12.21
N GLN A 369 2.87 11.41 -11.00
CA GLN A 369 4.12 10.79 -10.56
C GLN A 369 4.33 9.42 -11.22
N HIS A 370 5.59 8.99 -11.30
CA HIS A 370 5.92 7.63 -11.72
C HIS A 370 5.20 6.59 -10.85
N PRO A 371 4.57 5.53 -11.41
CA PRO A 371 3.73 4.60 -10.64
C PRO A 371 4.41 3.95 -9.43
N ILE A 372 5.68 3.57 -9.55
CA ILE A 372 6.47 3.01 -8.43
C ILE A 372 6.65 4.03 -7.30
N ARG A 373 6.95 5.28 -7.63
CA ARG A 373 7.08 6.37 -6.65
C ARG A 373 5.75 6.62 -5.96
N PHE A 374 4.68 6.71 -6.75
CA PHE A 374 3.33 6.91 -6.22
C PHE A 374 2.91 5.77 -5.28
N ALA A 375 3.11 4.51 -5.68
CA ALA A 375 2.77 3.33 -4.86
C ALA A 375 3.61 3.26 -3.57
N ALA A 376 4.91 3.55 -3.64
CA ALA A 376 5.79 3.59 -2.46
C ALA A 376 5.38 4.71 -1.48
N LEU A 377 5.05 5.90 -1.99
CA LEU A 377 4.55 6.99 -1.14
C LEU A 377 3.19 6.69 -0.53
N ALA A 378 2.28 6.06 -1.29
CA ALA A 378 0.97 5.63 -0.77
C ALA A 378 1.12 4.61 0.35
N HIS A 379 2.01 3.63 0.17
CA HIS A 379 2.38 2.68 1.21
C HIS A 379 2.90 3.41 2.46
N TYR A 380 3.93 4.25 2.30
CA TYR A 380 4.55 4.97 3.41
C TYR A 380 3.54 5.82 4.18
N LYS A 381 2.74 6.63 3.48
CA LYS A 381 1.73 7.50 4.10
C LYS A 381 0.70 6.72 4.92
N LEU A 382 0.22 5.57 4.43
CA LEU A 382 -0.74 4.76 5.17
C LEU A 382 -0.12 4.12 6.42
N VAL A 383 1.12 3.60 6.32
CA VAL A 383 1.87 3.08 7.48
C VAL A 383 2.15 4.18 8.51
N TYR A 384 2.45 5.40 8.06
CA TYR A 384 2.73 6.55 8.91
C TYR A 384 1.50 7.01 9.70
N ILE A 385 0.34 7.14 9.02
CA ILE A 385 -0.95 7.48 9.67
C ILE A 385 -1.36 6.38 10.65
N HIS A 386 -1.09 5.12 10.30
CA HIS A 386 -1.37 3.94 11.11
C HIS A 386 -2.84 3.89 11.57
N PRO A 387 -3.82 3.85 10.64
CA PRO A 387 -5.22 4.08 10.96
C PRO A 387 -5.91 2.94 11.72
N PHE A 388 -5.35 1.74 11.72
CA PHE A 388 -5.97 0.54 12.29
C PHE A 388 -5.23 0.07 13.55
N SER A 389 -5.88 -0.76 14.36
CA SER A 389 -5.29 -1.37 15.57
C SER A 389 -4.25 -2.45 15.23
N ASP A 390 -4.50 -3.24 14.18
CA ASP A 390 -3.56 -4.17 13.54
C ASP A 390 -3.78 -4.15 12.02
N GLY A 391 -2.98 -4.86 11.23
CA GLY A 391 -3.20 -5.04 9.80
C GLY A 391 -2.69 -3.88 8.93
N ASN A 392 -2.10 -2.84 9.51
CA ASN A 392 -1.61 -1.65 8.80
C ASN A 392 -0.55 -1.99 7.73
N GLY A 393 0.47 -2.80 8.09
CA GLY A 393 1.52 -3.21 7.16
C GLY A 393 0.96 -4.01 5.98
N ARG A 394 0.13 -5.02 6.27
CA ARG A 394 -0.54 -5.88 5.28
C ARG A 394 -1.42 -5.05 4.33
N THR A 395 -2.26 -4.16 4.88
CA THR A 395 -3.14 -3.30 4.10
C THR A 395 -2.36 -2.31 3.23
N SER A 396 -1.26 -1.75 3.75
CA SER A 396 -0.40 -0.83 3.00
C SER A 396 0.31 -1.50 1.83
N ARG A 397 0.79 -2.74 2.00
CA ARG A 397 1.38 -3.53 0.91
C ARG A 397 0.34 -3.96 -0.13
N LEU A 398 -0.90 -4.21 0.27
CA LEU A 398 -2.01 -4.46 -0.64
C LEU A 398 -2.40 -3.21 -1.43
N LEU A 399 -2.51 -2.05 -0.78
CA LEU A 399 -2.80 -0.78 -1.44
C LEU A 399 -1.70 -0.39 -2.44
N MET A 400 -0.43 -0.59 -2.08
CA MET A 400 0.71 -0.43 -2.97
C MET A 400 0.54 -1.27 -4.24
N ASN A 401 0.21 -2.55 -4.08
CA ASN A 401 0.03 -3.45 -5.22
C ASN A 401 -1.23 -3.15 -6.02
N LEU A 402 -2.31 -2.68 -5.42
CA LEU A 402 -3.48 -2.17 -6.16
C LEU A 402 -3.06 -1.05 -7.12
N ILE A 403 -2.29 -0.07 -6.64
CA ILE A 403 -1.81 1.06 -7.47
C ILE A 403 -0.91 0.57 -8.61
N LEU A 404 0.03 -0.33 -8.30
CA LEU A 404 0.95 -0.90 -9.28
C LEU A 404 0.23 -1.73 -10.35
N MET A 405 -0.72 -2.57 -9.93
CA MET A 405 -1.51 -3.40 -10.84
C MET A 405 -2.44 -2.55 -11.71
N GLN A 406 -3.07 -1.51 -11.16
CA GLN A 406 -3.82 -0.54 -11.96
C GLN A 406 -2.93 0.12 -13.02
N SER A 407 -1.62 0.27 -12.72
CA SER A 407 -0.60 0.84 -13.62
C SER A 407 0.09 -0.17 -14.54
N GLY A 408 -0.38 -1.42 -14.58
CA GLY A 408 0.16 -2.44 -15.47
C GLY A 408 1.49 -3.06 -14.99
N TYR A 409 1.79 -3.02 -13.70
CA TYR A 409 2.89 -3.79 -13.11
C TYR A 409 2.36 -5.08 -12.47
N PRO A 410 3.18 -6.14 -12.39
CA PRO A 410 2.87 -7.28 -11.54
C PRO A 410 2.85 -6.86 -10.05
N PRO A 411 2.14 -7.63 -9.20
CA PRO A 411 2.16 -7.43 -7.76
C PRO A 411 3.58 -7.59 -7.23
N VAL A 412 4.10 -6.53 -6.59
CA VAL A 412 5.47 -6.53 -6.05
C VAL A 412 5.54 -7.31 -4.76
N ILE A 413 6.57 -8.15 -4.64
CA ILE A 413 6.80 -9.01 -3.49
C ILE A 413 7.98 -8.45 -2.68
N ILE A 414 7.69 -7.89 -1.51
CA ILE A 414 8.71 -7.59 -0.51
C ILE A 414 9.01 -8.90 0.23
N ARG A 415 10.22 -9.42 0.08
CA ARG A 415 10.59 -10.72 0.65
C ARG A 415 10.80 -10.60 2.15
N LYS A 416 10.39 -11.64 2.90
CA LYS A 416 10.56 -11.68 4.37
C LYS A 416 12.02 -11.60 4.83
N GLN A 417 12.97 -12.02 3.98
CA GLN A 417 14.41 -11.90 4.23
C GLN A 417 14.86 -10.43 4.28
N ASP A 418 14.16 -9.56 3.56
CA ASP A 418 14.43 -8.13 3.49
C ASP A 418 13.69 -7.35 4.60
N ARG A 419 13.09 -8.03 5.60
CA ARG A 419 12.34 -7.41 6.72
C ARG A 419 13.14 -6.33 7.45
N ALA A 420 14.41 -6.58 7.74
CA ALA A 420 15.26 -5.60 8.43
C ALA A 420 15.46 -4.34 7.58
N LYS A 421 15.77 -4.50 6.29
CA LYS A 421 15.92 -3.37 5.34
C LYS A 421 14.62 -2.60 5.17
N TYR A 422 13.49 -3.31 5.09
CA TYR A 422 12.17 -2.69 4.96
C TYR A 422 11.85 -1.75 6.12
N TYR A 423 12.07 -2.18 7.36
CA TYR A 423 11.86 -1.33 8.54
C TYR A 423 12.90 -0.22 8.66
N ASP A 424 14.15 -0.47 8.27
CA ASP A 424 15.19 0.56 8.24
C ASP A 424 14.81 1.70 7.28
N TYR A 425 14.41 1.40 6.04
CA TYR A 425 14.00 2.43 5.10
C TYR A 425 12.70 3.15 5.49
N LEU A 426 11.77 2.50 6.20
CA LEU A 426 10.62 3.19 6.78
C LEU A 426 11.03 4.16 7.89
N GLN A 427 12.05 3.80 8.69
CA GLN A 427 12.62 4.67 9.70
C GLN A 427 13.32 5.88 9.06
N GLN A 428 14.12 5.67 8.01
CA GLN A 428 14.75 6.77 7.25
C GLN A 428 13.69 7.72 6.64
N ALA A 429 12.57 7.17 6.16
CA ALA A 429 11.46 7.97 5.67
C ALA A 429 10.81 8.83 6.77
N ASN A 430 10.68 8.32 8.00
CA ASN A 430 10.21 9.10 9.15
C ASN A 430 11.18 10.22 9.56
N GLU A 431 12.47 10.04 9.29
CA GLU A 431 13.52 11.04 9.54
C GLU A 431 13.58 12.13 8.45
N GLY A 432 12.82 11.97 7.37
CA GLY A 432 12.57 13.02 6.37
C GLY A 432 12.94 12.64 4.94
N ASP A 433 13.70 11.56 4.71
CA ASP A 433 14.07 11.12 3.36
C ASP A 433 13.36 9.83 2.94
N VAL A 434 12.38 9.98 2.05
CA VAL A 434 11.59 8.88 1.49
C VAL A 434 12.26 8.18 0.29
N ARG A 435 13.33 8.75 -0.26
CA ARG A 435 13.99 8.24 -1.49
C ARG A 435 14.54 6.82 -1.31
N PRO A 436 15.22 6.46 -0.20
CA PRO A 436 15.68 5.10 0.04
C PRO A 436 14.55 4.07 0.00
N PHE A 437 13.39 4.39 0.58
CA PHE A 437 12.21 3.53 0.54
C PHE A 437 11.65 3.37 -0.88
N ILE A 438 11.57 4.45 -1.67
CA ILE A 438 11.14 4.39 -3.08
C ILE A 438 12.09 3.49 -3.89
N ARG A 439 13.41 3.67 -3.72
CA ARG A 439 14.42 2.82 -4.38
C ARG A 439 14.25 1.37 -3.97
N PHE A 440 14.03 1.08 -2.69
CA PHE A 440 13.81 -0.28 -2.22
C PHE A 440 12.61 -0.95 -2.92
N ILE A 441 11.47 -0.26 -3.01
CA ILE A 441 10.30 -0.78 -3.74
C ILE A 441 10.60 -0.94 -5.23
N ALA A 442 11.35 -0.02 -5.84
CA ALA A 442 11.78 -0.12 -7.24
C ALA A 442 12.63 -1.38 -7.48
N HIS A 443 13.58 -1.69 -6.59
CA HIS A 443 14.39 -2.92 -6.69
C HIS A 443 13.54 -4.18 -6.49
N CYS A 444 12.57 -4.19 -5.56
CA CYS A 444 11.63 -5.30 -5.42
C CYS A 444 10.77 -5.48 -6.68
N ALA A 445 10.35 -4.37 -7.31
CA ALA A 445 9.60 -4.41 -8.57
C ALA A 445 10.43 -4.95 -9.72
N GLU A 446 11.69 -4.52 -9.83
CA GLU A 446 12.64 -5.02 -10.81
C GLU A 446 12.87 -6.52 -10.67
N GLN A 447 13.14 -7.01 -9.45
CA GLN A 447 13.31 -8.43 -9.16
C GLN A 447 12.06 -9.24 -9.50
N THR A 448 10.88 -8.69 -9.21
CA THR A 448 9.61 -9.32 -9.56
C THR A 448 9.49 -9.44 -11.09
N LEU A 449 9.73 -8.37 -11.83
CA LEU A 449 9.69 -8.37 -13.30
C LEU A 449 10.70 -9.36 -13.91
N ASP A 450 11.91 -9.41 -13.37
CA ASP A 450 12.96 -10.34 -13.84
C ASP A 450 12.52 -11.80 -13.71
N VAL A 451 11.88 -12.16 -12.60
CA VAL A 451 11.33 -13.51 -12.39
C VAL A 451 10.23 -13.83 -13.40
N TYR A 452 9.33 -12.88 -13.66
CA TYR A 452 8.26 -13.06 -14.65
C TYR A 452 8.82 -13.21 -16.07
N LEU A 453 9.74 -12.34 -16.48
CA LEU A 453 10.37 -12.38 -17.80
C LEU A 453 11.14 -13.69 -17.99
N TRP A 454 11.97 -14.08 -17.02
CA TRP A 454 12.72 -15.32 -17.05
C TRP A 454 11.81 -16.56 -17.22
N ALA A 455 10.74 -16.65 -16.42
CA ALA A 455 9.79 -17.76 -16.49
C ALA A 455 9.04 -17.84 -17.83
N THR A 456 8.81 -16.70 -18.48
CA THR A 456 8.19 -16.67 -19.82
C THR A 456 9.15 -17.06 -20.94
N THR A 457 10.45 -16.76 -20.80
CA THR A 457 11.47 -17.15 -21.77
C THR A 457 11.85 -18.63 -21.68
N GLU A 458 12.07 -19.18 -20.48
CA GLU A 458 12.46 -20.58 -20.30
C GLU A 458 11.38 -21.54 -20.80
N HIS A 459 10.11 -21.25 -20.49
CA HIS A 459 9.00 -22.05 -21.01
C HIS A 459 8.90 -22.02 -22.53
N ARG A 460 9.32 -20.93 -23.19
CA ARG A 460 9.35 -20.85 -24.64
C ARG A 460 10.44 -21.75 -25.21
N THR A 461 11.62 -21.77 -24.58
CA THR A 461 12.73 -22.64 -24.97
C THR A 461 12.39 -24.11 -24.77
N SER A 462 11.85 -24.48 -23.59
CA SER A 462 11.43 -25.86 -23.31
C SER A 462 10.32 -26.35 -24.25
N LEU A 463 9.34 -25.49 -24.61
CA LEU A 463 8.34 -25.84 -25.62
C LEU A 463 8.92 -25.95 -27.03
N ALA A 464 9.91 -25.12 -27.38
CA ALA A 464 10.59 -25.18 -28.66
C ALA A 464 11.46 -26.45 -28.78
N GLU A 465 12.14 -26.85 -27.70
CA GLU A 465 12.91 -28.09 -27.60
C GLU A 465 11.99 -29.32 -27.74
N LEU A 466 10.87 -29.36 -27.00
CA LEU A 466 9.87 -30.43 -27.14
C LEU A 466 9.22 -30.48 -28.54
N ALA A 467 9.05 -29.33 -29.20
CA ALA A 467 8.53 -29.27 -30.56
C ALA A 467 9.55 -29.74 -31.62
N GLN A 468 10.85 -29.57 -31.35
CA GLN A 468 11.93 -30.07 -32.21
C GLN A 468 12.13 -31.58 -32.03
N GLU A 469 12.05 -32.10 -30.81
CA GLU A 469 12.09 -33.54 -30.54
C GLU A 469 10.89 -34.29 -31.15
N GLY A 470 9.71 -33.67 -31.19
CA GLY A 470 8.51 -34.22 -31.82
C GLY A 470 8.52 -34.22 -33.37
N GLN A 471 9.51 -33.58 -34.02
CA GLN A 471 9.66 -33.60 -35.48
C GLN A 471 10.73 -34.59 -35.98
N GLU A 472 11.54 -35.18 -35.08
CA GLU A 472 12.54 -36.19 -35.46
C GLU A 472 12.05 -37.65 -35.34
N ASP A 473 10.86 -37.91 -34.80
CA ASP A 473 10.30 -39.27 -34.62
C ASP A 473 9.12 -39.61 -35.56
N ASP A 474 9.11 -39.07 -36.78
CA ASP A 474 8.18 -39.51 -37.83
C ASP A 474 8.85 -40.59 -38.70
N GLY A 475 9.13 -41.76 -38.09
CA GLY A 475 9.87 -42.81 -38.80
C GLY A 475 9.93 -44.21 -38.19
N LYS A 476 9.31 -44.49 -37.03
CA LYS A 476 9.22 -45.87 -36.51
C LYS A 476 7.85 -46.21 -35.97
N THR A 477 6.99 -46.65 -36.88
CA THR A 477 5.78 -47.42 -36.58
C THR A 477 6.15 -48.63 -35.73
N ILE A 478 5.82 -48.61 -34.43
CA ILE A 478 5.80 -49.82 -33.61
C ILE A 478 4.52 -50.57 -34.00
N ILE A 479 4.68 -51.61 -34.82
CA ILE A 479 3.64 -52.61 -35.09
C ILE A 479 3.48 -53.41 -33.79
N VAL A 480 2.35 -53.23 -33.10
CA VAL A 480 1.92 -54.11 -32.02
C VAL A 480 1.11 -55.24 -32.66
N ASP A 481 1.76 -56.37 -32.88
CA ASP A 481 1.12 -57.60 -33.38
C ASP A 481 0.14 -58.14 -32.33
N GLN A 482 -1.15 -58.12 -32.64
CA GLN A 482 -2.17 -58.86 -31.91
C GLN A 482 -2.24 -60.28 -32.47
N GLN A 483 -1.65 -61.27 -31.79
CA GLN A 483 -2.03 -62.68 -31.96
C GLN A 483 -1.67 -63.52 -30.74
N ASN A 484 -2.60 -64.44 -30.42
CA ASN A 484 -2.55 -65.54 -29.44
C ASN A 484 -2.97 -65.26 -27.99
N CYS A 485 -4.29 -65.14 -27.79
CA CYS A 485 -4.96 -65.77 -26.65
C CYS A 485 -5.86 -66.89 -27.19
N CYS A 486 -5.45 -68.15 -27.01
CA CYS A 486 -6.33 -69.32 -26.92
C CYS A 486 -5.54 -70.60 -26.53
N VAL A 487 -5.93 -71.16 -25.38
CA VAL A 487 -5.92 -72.58 -24.97
C VAL A 487 -4.62 -73.25 -24.49
N GLY A 488 -4.63 -73.65 -23.21
CA GLY A 488 -4.32 -75.02 -22.79
C GLY A 488 -3.04 -75.25 -21.97
N GLY A 489 -3.20 -75.55 -20.67
CA GLY A 489 -2.16 -76.04 -19.76
C GLY A 489 -2.61 -76.01 -18.31
#